data_AF-A0AAV0KES1-F1
#
_entry.id   AF-A0AAV0KES1-F1
#
_cell.length_a   1.000
_cell.length_b   1.000
_cell.length_c   1.000
_cell.angle_alpha   90.00
_cell.angle_beta   90.00
_cell.angle_gamma   90.00
#
_symmetry.space_group_name_H-M   'P 1'
#
loop_
_entity.id
_entity.type
_entity.pdbx_description
1 polymer ?
#
loop_
_entity_poly.entity_id
_entity_poly.type
_entity_poly.pdbx_seq_one_letter_code
_entity_poly.pdbx_strand_id
1 'polypeptide(L)'
;MKTNARTEAEITMFDNYIIVYKFIQDLHFFVTGGDDENELILSAVLQGFFDSVALLLRMILETDANVIAGKVAVNSMDPAAPLSEQTISQALATAREHLTRTLFQ
;
A
#
# COMPACT_ATOMS: atom_id res chain seq x y z
N MET A 1 -24.09 2.35 4.54
CA MET A 1 -23.71 0.93 4.65
C MET A 1 -22.30 0.80 4.07
N LYS A 2 -21.25 0.79 4.91
CA LYS A 2 -19.87 0.65 4.44
C LYS A 2 -19.60 -0.85 4.30
N THR A 3 -19.74 -1.38 3.09
CA THR A 3 -19.39 -2.77 2.76
C THR A 3 -17.88 -2.87 2.68
N ASN A 4 -17.22 -3.18 3.79
CA ASN A 4 -15.80 -3.52 3.82
C ASN A 4 -15.61 -5.01 3.50
N ALA A 5 -16.04 -5.41 2.30
CA ALA A 5 -16.02 -6.80 1.86
C ALA A 5 -15.68 -6.85 0.37
N ARG A 6 -14.38 -6.91 0.04
CA ARG A 6 -13.80 -7.58 -1.16
C ARG A 6 -12.31 -7.26 -1.28
N THR A 7 -11.48 -8.01 -0.56
CA THR A 7 -10.03 -8.02 -0.82
C THR A 7 -9.50 -9.41 -1.15
N GLU A 8 -10.33 -10.46 -1.06
CA GLU A 8 -9.94 -11.83 -1.42
C GLU A 8 -10.28 -12.13 -2.88
N ALA A 9 -9.47 -12.99 -3.49
CA ALA A 9 -9.74 -13.50 -4.82
C ALA A 9 -10.90 -14.49 -4.78
N GLU A 10 -11.80 -14.40 -5.77
CA GLU A 10 -12.93 -15.30 -5.95
C GLU A 10 -12.59 -16.29 -7.06
N ILE A 11 -12.97 -17.56 -6.87
CA ILE A 11 -12.76 -18.64 -7.84
C ILE A 11 -14.12 -19.04 -8.40
N THR A 12 -14.22 -19.18 -9.72
CA THR A 12 -15.43 -19.64 -10.40
C THR A 12 -15.04 -20.55 -11.56
N MET A 13 -15.86 -21.56 -11.80
CA MET A 13 -15.74 -22.45 -12.95
C MET A 13 -16.69 -21.98 -14.06
N PHE A 14 -16.19 -21.92 -15.29
CA PHE A 14 -17.02 -21.69 -16.47
C PHE A 14 -16.56 -22.61 -17.58
N ASP A 15 -17.45 -23.48 -18.06
CA ASP A 15 -17.13 -24.60 -18.93
C ASP A 15 -15.95 -25.44 -18.38
N ASN A 16 -14.87 -25.58 -19.15
CA ASN A 16 -13.62 -26.27 -18.79
C ASN A 16 -12.51 -25.29 -18.36
N TYR A 17 -12.89 -24.14 -17.80
CA TYR A 17 -11.94 -23.14 -17.30
C TYR A 17 -12.17 -22.82 -15.84
N ILE A 18 -11.06 -22.76 -15.09
CA ILE A 18 -10.98 -22.13 -13.78
C ILE A 18 -10.73 -20.64 -14.00
N ILE A 19 -11.57 -19.78 -13.45
CA ILE A 19 -11.43 -18.33 -13.45
C ILE A 19 -11.17 -17.88 -12.02
N VAL A 20 -9.98 -17.33 -11.77
CA VAL A 20 -9.64 -16.67 -10.51
C VAL A 20 -9.65 -15.17 -10.76
N TYR A 21 -10.50 -14.43 -10.04
CA TYR A 21 -10.64 -13.00 -10.24
C TYR A 21 -10.62 -12.21 -8.94
N LYS A 22 -10.21 -10.95 -9.02
CA LYS A 22 -10.12 -10.04 -7.89
C LYS A 22 -10.52 -8.64 -8.33
N PHE A 23 -11.42 -8.02 -7.58
CA PHE A 23 -11.82 -6.63 -7.80
C PHE A 23 -11.29 -5.75 -6.68
N ILE A 24 -10.45 -4.78 -7.02
CA ILE A 24 -9.90 -3.81 -6.06
C ILE A 24 -10.06 -2.41 -6.65
N GLN A 25 -10.66 -1.51 -5.88
CA GLN A 25 -11.00 -0.15 -6.33
C GLN A 25 -11.82 -0.20 -7.62
N ASP A 26 -11.28 0.26 -8.75
CA ASP A 26 -11.93 0.26 -10.06
C ASP A 26 -11.26 -0.74 -11.03
N LEU A 27 -10.36 -1.60 -10.54
CA LEU A 27 -9.58 -2.54 -11.33
C LEU A 27 -10.06 -3.98 -11.12
N HIS A 28 -10.33 -4.64 -12.25
CA HIS A 28 -10.63 -6.06 -12.30
C HIS A 28 -9.39 -6.84 -12.76
N PHE A 29 -8.92 -7.74 -11.91
CA PHE A 29 -7.84 -8.67 -12.22
C PHE A 29 -8.44 -10.06 -12.46
N PHE A 30 -7.97 -10.76 -13.48
CA PHE A 30 -8.41 -12.13 -13.79
C PHE A 30 -7.22 -12.96 -14.27
N VAL A 31 -7.22 -14.23 -13.87
CA VAL A 31 -6.34 -15.28 -14.38
C VAL A 31 -7.23 -16.48 -14.68
N THR A 32 -7.06 -17.08 -15.86
CA THR A 32 -7.82 -18.23 -16.30
C THR A 32 -6.89 -19.39 -16.62
N GLY A 33 -7.24 -20.59 -16.18
CA GLY A 33 -6.54 -21.84 -16.52
C GLY A 33 -7.54 -22.93 -16.96
N GLY A 34 -7.04 -24.01 -17.54
CA GLY A 34 -7.88 -25.20 -17.81
C GLY A 34 -8.42 -25.81 -16.51
N ASP A 35 -9.44 -26.66 -16.59
CA ASP A 35 -10.01 -27.37 -15.44
C ASP A 35 -9.11 -28.48 -14.87
N ASP A 36 -7.99 -28.77 -15.56
CA ASP A 36 -6.91 -29.64 -15.11
C ASP A 36 -5.78 -28.89 -14.37
N GLU A 37 -5.80 -27.57 -14.34
CA GLU A 37 -4.83 -26.73 -13.63
C GLU A 37 -5.14 -26.64 -12.12
N ASN A 38 -4.11 -26.36 -11.32
CA ASN A 38 -4.28 -26.21 -9.88
C ASN A 38 -4.76 -24.78 -9.51
N GLU A 39 -5.88 -24.66 -8.81
CA GLU A 39 -6.48 -23.35 -8.48
C GLU A 39 -5.59 -22.49 -7.56
N LEU A 40 -4.77 -23.13 -6.70
CA LEU A 40 -3.83 -22.43 -5.83
C LEU A 40 -2.68 -21.81 -6.62
N ILE A 41 -2.23 -22.47 -7.69
CA ILE A 41 -1.20 -21.92 -8.59
C ILE A 41 -1.77 -20.71 -9.33
N LEU A 42 -2.99 -20.83 -9.89
CA LEU A 42 -3.67 -19.71 -10.55
C LEU A 42 -3.89 -18.53 -9.59
N SER A 43 -4.21 -18.81 -8.34
CA SER A 43 -4.33 -17.79 -7.28
C SER A 43 -3.00 -17.10 -6.98
N ALA A 44 -1.90 -17.84 -6.91
CA ALA A 44 -0.56 -17.29 -6.72
C ALA A 44 -0.13 -16.41 -7.91
N VAL A 45 -0.46 -16.82 -9.14
CA VAL A 45 -0.23 -16.02 -10.36
C VAL A 45 -1.03 -14.72 -10.31
N LEU A 46 -2.31 -14.77 -9.95
CA LEU A 46 -3.14 -13.58 -9.81
C LEU A 46 -2.59 -12.63 -8.75
N GLN A 47 -2.08 -13.17 -7.64
CA GLN A 47 -1.45 -12.37 -6.59
C GLN A 47 -0.18 -11.68 -7.08
N GLY A 48 0.74 -12.42 -7.72
CA GLY A 48 1.97 -11.83 -8.26
C GLY A 48 1.71 -10.79 -9.36
N PHE A 49 0.69 -11.01 -10.21
CA PHE A 49 0.25 -10.03 -11.20
C PHE A 49 -0.29 -8.76 -10.54
N PHE A 50 -1.16 -8.92 -9.54
CA PHE A 50 -1.69 -7.81 -8.77
C PHE A 50 -0.58 -7.01 -8.08
N ASP A 51 0.35 -7.67 -7.37
CA ASP A 51 1.46 -7.02 -6.68
C ASP A 51 2.33 -6.22 -7.65
N SER A 52 2.63 -6.79 -8.81
CA SER A 52 3.42 -6.12 -9.86
C SER A 52 2.73 -4.87 -10.38
N VAL A 53 1.43 -4.95 -10.67
CA VAL A 53 0.64 -3.80 -11.15
C VAL A 53 0.49 -2.75 -10.05
N ALA A 54 0.24 -3.16 -8.81
CA ALA A 54 0.14 -2.27 -7.67
C ALA A 54 1.43 -1.48 -7.45
N LEU A 55 2.59 -2.14 -7.56
CA LEU A 55 3.89 -1.49 -7.50
C LEU A 55 4.10 -0.49 -8.66
N LEU A 56 3.80 -0.90 -9.89
CA LEU A 56 3.97 -0.06 -11.09
C LEU A 56 3.07 1.18 -11.06
N LEU A 57 1.82 1.02 -10.64
CA LEU A 57 0.84 2.08 -10.60
C LEU A 57 0.90 2.92 -9.32
N ARG A 58 1.80 2.56 -8.38
CA ARG A 58 1.85 3.14 -7.02
C ARG A 58 0.47 3.17 -6.36
N MET A 59 -0.31 2.12 -6.57
CA MET A 59 -1.66 2.01 -6.05
C MET A 59 -1.56 2.00 -4.51
N ILE A 60 -2.14 3.01 -3.85
CA ILE A 60 -2.22 3.03 -2.39
C ILE A 60 -3.31 2.01 -2.02
N LEU A 61 -2.90 0.76 -1.86
CA LEU A 61 -3.73 -0.34 -1.38
C LEU A 61 -4.02 -0.23 0.13
N GLU A 62 -3.29 0.65 0.81
CA GLU A 62 -3.33 0.84 2.24
C GLU A 62 -4.66 1.50 2.62
N THR A 63 -5.61 0.71 3.13
CA THR A 63 -6.89 1.22 3.66
C THR A 63 -6.79 1.55 5.15
N ASP A 64 -5.68 1.16 5.79
CA ASP A 64 -5.40 1.49 7.17
C ASP A 64 -4.82 2.91 7.25
N ALA A 65 -5.66 3.84 7.69
CA ALA A 65 -5.31 5.23 7.88
C ALA A 65 -4.05 5.42 8.76
N ASN A 66 -3.79 4.48 9.69
CA ASN A 66 -2.64 4.56 10.59
C ASN A 66 -1.33 4.21 9.88
N VAL A 67 -1.38 3.31 8.89
CA VAL A 67 -0.21 2.95 8.06
C VAL A 67 0.11 4.07 7.08
N ILE A 68 -0.91 4.66 6.45
CA ILE A 68 -0.75 5.83 5.58
C ILE A 68 -0.22 7.02 6.39
N ALA A 69 -0.85 7.34 7.52
CA ALA A 69 -0.41 8.40 8.41
C ALA A 69 1.01 8.14 8.91
N GLY A 70 1.36 6.89 9.24
CA GLY A 70 2.72 6.50 9.61
C GLY A 70 3.74 6.74 8.50
N LYS A 71 3.42 6.39 7.24
CA LYS A 71 4.30 6.59 6.07
C LYS A 71 4.46 8.07 5.69
N VAL A 72 3.40 8.87 5.87
CA VAL A 72 3.45 10.33 5.70
C VAL A 72 4.17 10.98 6.89
N ALA A 73 4.02 10.42 8.09
CA ALA A 73 4.64 10.89 9.34
C ALA A 73 6.12 10.53 9.46
N VAL A 74 6.60 9.45 8.84
CA VAL A 74 8.06 9.21 8.73
C VAL A 74 8.74 10.22 7.79
N ASN A 75 7.96 11.05 7.08
CA ASN A 75 8.46 12.25 6.41
C ASN A 75 8.21 13.54 7.22
N SER A 76 7.68 13.45 8.45
CA SER A 76 7.47 14.56 9.38
C SER A 76 7.79 14.15 10.82
N MET A 77 8.98 14.52 11.26
CA MET A 77 9.50 14.33 12.61
C MET A 77 8.49 14.77 13.69
N ASP A 78 8.08 13.83 14.55
CA ASP A 78 7.29 13.97 15.81
C ASP A 78 5.74 13.91 15.71
N PRO A 79 5.05 12.89 16.28
CA PRO A 79 3.58 12.80 16.21
C PRO A 79 2.83 13.48 17.37
N ALA A 80 3.52 14.04 18.37
CA ALA A 80 2.90 14.46 19.63
C ALA A 80 2.90 15.98 19.88
N ALA A 81 3.51 16.78 19.00
CA ALA A 81 3.44 18.23 19.12
C ALA A 81 2.21 18.77 18.35
N PRO A 82 1.56 19.84 18.85
CA PRO A 82 0.57 20.56 18.08
C PRO A 82 1.14 20.92 16.71
N LEU A 83 0.41 20.58 15.64
CA LEU A 83 0.85 20.74 14.24
C LEU A 83 1.36 22.16 13.91
N SER A 84 0.90 23.18 14.65
CA SER A 84 1.31 24.58 14.51
C SER A 84 2.72 24.87 15.06
N GLU A 85 3.19 24.13 16.06
CA GLU A 85 4.47 24.39 16.74
C GLU A 85 5.63 23.60 16.12
N GLN A 86 5.31 22.57 15.33
CA GLN A 86 6.25 21.52 15.03
C GLN A 86 7.21 21.85 13.89
N THR A 87 6.82 22.63 12.88
CA THR A 87 7.68 22.79 11.69
C THR A 87 8.79 23.85 11.86
N ILE A 88 8.52 24.99 12.51
CA ILE A 88 9.50 26.11 12.60
C ILE A 88 10.49 25.88 13.75
N SER A 89 10.01 25.45 14.91
CA SER A 89 10.86 25.22 16.09
C SER A 89 11.85 24.09 15.84
N GLN A 90 11.41 23.02 15.17
CA GLN A 90 12.29 21.90 14.80
C GLN A 90 13.31 22.31 13.73
N ALA A 91 12.87 23.00 12.66
CA ALA A 91 13.80 23.46 11.63
C ALA A 91 14.89 24.39 12.20
N LEU A 92 14.53 25.28 13.13
CA LEU A 92 15.47 26.16 13.82
C LEU A 92 16.40 25.41 14.77
N ALA A 93 15.88 24.42 15.50
CA ALA A 93 16.67 23.57 16.38
C ALA A 93 17.73 22.78 15.59
N THR A 94 17.33 22.18 14.46
CA THR A 94 18.23 21.46 13.55
C THR A 94 19.25 22.40 12.93
N ALA A 95 18.84 23.59 12.47
CA ALA A 95 19.77 24.59 11.92
C ALA A 95 20.80 25.06 12.97
N ARG A 96 20.38 25.25 14.22
CA ARG A 96 21.26 25.63 15.33
C ARG A 96 22.30 24.56 15.62
N GLU A 97 21.88 23.30 15.66
CA GLU A 97 22.78 22.18 15.93
C GLU A 97 23.81 22.01 14.80
N HIS A 98 23.38 22.22 13.54
CA HIS A 98 24.28 22.20 12.39
C HIS A 98 25.30 23.35 12.42
N LEU A 99 24.87 24.58 12.73
CA LEU A 99 25.78 25.72 12.91
C LEU A 99 26.79 25.50 14.04
N THR A 100 26.33 24.95 15.15
CA THR A 100 27.20 24.67 16.30
C THR A 100 28.27 23.64 15.91
N ARG A 101 27.90 22.58 15.20
CA ARG A 101 28.88 21.60 14.70
C ARG A 101 29.86 22.20 13.70
N THR A 102 29.40 23.07 12.80
CA THR A 102 30.28 23.72 11.82
C THR A 102 31.22 24.75 12.44
N LEU A 103 30.86 25.39 13.56
CA LEU A 103 31.68 26.42 14.20
C LEU A 103 32.69 25.89 15.23
N PHE A 104 32.49 24.66 15.74
CA PHE A 104 33.34 24.06 16.78
C PHE A 104 34.10 22.79 16.31
N GLN A 105 34.12 22.51 15.01
CA GLN A 105 35.10 21.64 14.33
C GLN A 105 36.04 22.50 13.48
#